data_AF-A0A226F2C4-F1
#
_entry.id   AF-A0A226F2C4-F1
#
_cell.length_a   1.000
_cell.length_b   1.000
_cell.length_c   1.000
_cell.angle_alpha   90.00
_cell.angle_beta   90.00
_cell.angle_gamma   90.00
#
_symmetry.space_group_name_H-M   'P 1'
#
loop_
_entity.id
_entity.type
_entity.pdbx_description
1 polymer ?
#
loop_
_entity_poly.entity_id
_entity_poly.type
_entity_poly.pdbx_seq_one_letter_code
_entity_poly.pdbx_strand_id
1 'polypeptide(L)'
;MSLSPLIRLLPNPANSSEFGEDIIMKALARVLLPLVRRYIKNSRKFFCIPFSWDRVGDKVVRSARKERLIVRSGIILHLTYVVLQILVLWKKSFPMVQKLEGVVILFVYIGVQIRLGCRLWADDSHQYHHFKGQEPPVNKMVIKLVQIFCHLSELVTYTFPILITVTGLIFPCKPPLLGSIVYHFLDQDCRVWNYDIICFDVKKVAIALLEFLISKHGTVSGLHYAVYSLVNGIIYLILKFNQIVEIRASIMKFREVQVLENFLNGNIRSRLFPIAMGVIPVVQIFVGFVILKLSNVEEGKSLDWLKLGMFGMVYLEVLSFNLIAVSAGAKLYDGTQKWLQGQRSARIVGIEEIDFRRAKVMRKGWKSCRPLRLQFGNNYVDRLTPLVIQEFCAVQTMSLILLNKSS
;
A
#
# COMPACT_ATOMS: atom_id res chain seq x y z
N MET A 1 -43.25 -41.90 -34.38
CA MET A 1 -43.22 -40.57 -35.03
C MET A 1 -42.42 -39.63 -34.14
N SER A 2 -41.21 -39.30 -34.61
CA SER A 2 -40.18 -38.54 -33.90
C SER A 2 -40.34 -37.06 -34.21
N LEU A 3 -40.52 -36.23 -33.18
CA LEU A 3 -40.47 -34.77 -33.25
C LEU A 3 -39.19 -34.28 -32.55
N SER A 4 -38.10 -34.38 -33.27
CA SER A 4 -36.87 -33.60 -33.06
C SER A 4 -36.22 -33.44 -34.42
N PRO A 5 -36.36 -32.27 -35.05
CA PRO A 5 -35.18 -31.41 -35.16
C PRO A 5 -35.54 -29.92 -35.33
N LEU A 6 -35.51 -29.10 -34.26
CA LEU A 6 -35.48 -27.63 -34.43
C LEU A 6 -34.79 -26.90 -33.28
N ILE A 7 -33.76 -27.52 -32.69
CA ILE A 7 -32.83 -26.90 -31.74
C ILE A 7 -31.40 -27.26 -32.18
N ARG A 8 -30.94 -26.71 -33.30
CA ARG A 8 -29.54 -26.88 -33.76
C ARG A 8 -28.99 -25.72 -34.58
N LEU A 9 -29.50 -24.51 -34.40
CA LEU A 9 -28.97 -23.29 -35.05
C LEU A 9 -28.85 -22.10 -34.09
N LEU A 10 -28.39 -22.35 -32.85
CA LEU A 10 -27.77 -21.29 -32.05
C LEU A 10 -26.30 -21.66 -31.86
N PRO A 11 -25.35 -20.76 -32.23
CA PRO A 11 -23.93 -21.01 -32.02
C PRO A 11 -23.70 -21.22 -30.52
N ASN A 12 -23.02 -22.32 -30.18
CA ASN A 12 -22.70 -22.67 -28.79
C ASN A 12 -21.84 -21.54 -28.18
N PRO A 13 -22.35 -20.73 -27.22
CA PRO A 13 -21.61 -19.60 -26.66
C PRO A 13 -20.50 -20.03 -25.69
N ALA A 14 -20.26 -21.33 -25.53
CA ALA A 14 -19.30 -21.90 -24.59
C ALA A 14 -17.82 -21.66 -24.98
N ASN A 15 -17.50 -21.34 -26.25
CA ASN A 15 -16.11 -21.19 -26.69
C ASN A 15 -15.62 -19.73 -26.84
N SER A 16 -16.47 -18.72 -26.64
CA SER A 16 -16.07 -17.30 -26.76
C SER A 16 -15.88 -16.58 -25.42
N SER A 17 -16.31 -17.16 -24.29
CA SER A 17 -16.22 -16.51 -22.97
C SER A 17 -14.89 -16.72 -22.23
N GLU A 18 -14.12 -17.77 -22.56
CA GLU A 18 -12.79 -17.98 -21.96
C GLU A 18 -11.72 -17.05 -22.55
N PHE A 19 -11.91 -16.54 -23.77
CA PHE A 19 -10.89 -15.76 -24.48
C PHE A 19 -10.70 -14.33 -23.92
N GLY A 20 -11.73 -13.78 -23.25
CA GLY A 20 -11.70 -12.41 -22.74
C GLY A 20 -10.95 -12.24 -21.41
N GLU A 21 -11.02 -13.22 -20.50
CA GLU A 21 -10.49 -13.10 -19.13
C GLU A 21 -8.96 -12.99 -19.07
N ASP A 22 -8.28 -13.55 -20.07
CA ASP A 22 -6.83 -13.65 -20.19
C ASP A 22 -6.11 -12.37 -20.63
N ILE A 23 -6.86 -11.42 -21.19
CA ILE A 23 -6.35 -10.22 -21.86
C ILE A 23 -5.95 -9.14 -20.84
N ILE A 24 -6.89 -8.80 -19.94
CA ILE A 24 -6.72 -7.71 -18.96
C ILE A 24 -5.64 -8.02 -17.94
N MET A 25 -5.58 -9.28 -17.53
CA MET A 25 -4.57 -9.76 -16.61
C MET A 25 -3.17 -9.67 -17.17
N LYS A 26 -3.02 -9.77 -18.50
CA LYS A 26 -1.72 -9.73 -19.15
C LYS A 26 -1.12 -8.35 -19.29
N ALA A 27 -1.95 -7.34 -19.58
CA ALA A 27 -1.46 -5.95 -19.61
C ALA A 27 -1.05 -5.52 -18.19
N LEU A 28 -1.88 -5.87 -17.20
CA LEU A 28 -1.55 -5.64 -15.81
C LEU A 28 -0.31 -6.42 -15.38
N ALA A 29 -0.19 -7.70 -15.75
CA ALA A 29 1.00 -8.48 -15.50
C ALA A 29 2.21 -7.87 -16.21
N ARG A 30 2.12 -7.46 -17.48
CA ARG A 30 3.26 -6.82 -18.16
C ARG A 30 3.76 -5.57 -17.46
N VAL A 31 2.87 -4.82 -16.81
CA VAL A 31 3.23 -3.62 -16.08
C VAL A 31 3.67 -3.90 -14.64
N LEU A 32 2.82 -4.57 -13.87
CA LEU A 32 3.03 -4.81 -12.45
C LEU A 32 3.95 -6.00 -12.17
N LEU A 33 3.95 -7.04 -12.99
CA LEU A 33 4.75 -8.25 -12.74
C LEU A 33 6.26 -7.96 -12.74
N PRO A 34 6.83 -7.18 -13.69
CA PRO A 34 8.24 -6.81 -13.60
C PRO A 34 8.57 -6.03 -12.33
N LEU A 35 7.67 -5.13 -11.91
CA LEU A 35 7.84 -4.33 -10.69
C LEU A 35 7.76 -5.21 -9.45
N VAL A 36 6.74 -6.07 -9.34
CA VAL A 36 6.56 -7.05 -8.26
C VAL A 36 7.74 -8.01 -8.22
N ARG A 37 8.22 -8.51 -9.36
CA ARG A 37 9.37 -9.42 -9.44
C ARG A 37 10.66 -8.76 -9.00
N ARG A 38 10.93 -7.53 -9.46
CA ARG A 38 12.10 -6.74 -9.02
C ARG A 38 12.04 -6.47 -7.52
N TYR A 39 10.86 -6.10 -7.04
CA TYR A 39 10.61 -5.85 -5.62
C TYR A 39 10.78 -7.12 -4.75
N ILE A 40 10.18 -8.25 -5.13
CA ILE A 40 10.32 -9.53 -4.41
C ILE A 40 11.79 -9.97 -4.40
N LYS A 41 12.48 -9.86 -5.53
CA LYS A 41 13.91 -10.16 -5.61
C LYS A 41 14.72 -9.28 -4.66
N ASN A 42 14.41 -7.98 -4.58
CA ASN A 42 15.05 -7.06 -3.64
C ASN A 42 14.74 -7.44 -2.18
N SER A 43 13.48 -7.71 -1.86
CA SER A 43 13.06 -8.08 -0.51
C SER A 43 13.68 -9.40 -0.01
N ARG A 44 13.93 -10.35 -0.91
CA ARG A 44 14.60 -11.61 -0.58
C ARG A 44 16.06 -11.40 -0.19
N LYS A 45 16.77 -10.46 -0.84
CA LYS A 45 18.18 -10.15 -0.51
C LYS A 45 18.36 -9.74 0.95
N PHE A 46 17.36 -9.09 1.53
CA PHE A 46 17.37 -8.58 2.89
C PHE A 46 16.46 -9.37 3.85
N PHE A 47 15.94 -10.52 3.41
CA PHE A 47 15.01 -11.36 4.19
C PHE A 47 13.80 -10.61 4.76
N CYS A 48 13.22 -9.67 4.00
CA CYS A 48 12.17 -8.79 4.50
C CYS A 48 10.77 -9.40 4.49
N ILE A 49 10.50 -10.34 3.58
CA ILE A 49 9.18 -10.95 3.38
C ILE A 49 9.29 -12.48 3.33
N PRO A 50 8.23 -13.22 3.72
CA PRO A 50 8.23 -14.68 3.72
C PRO A 50 7.90 -15.28 2.34
N PHE A 51 8.22 -14.57 1.26
CA PHE A 51 7.86 -14.92 -0.10
C PHE A 51 9.08 -14.85 -1.02
N SER A 52 9.11 -15.74 -2.01
CA SER A 52 10.13 -15.80 -3.04
C SER A 52 9.49 -15.93 -4.41
N TRP A 53 10.20 -15.46 -5.45
CA TRP A 53 9.77 -15.63 -6.83
C TRP A 53 10.28 -16.98 -7.36
N ASP A 54 9.37 -17.88 -7.70
CA ASP A 54 9.71 -19.10 -8.43
C ASP A 54 9.88 -18.77 -9.92
N ARG A 55 11.08 -19.00 -10.45
CA ARG A 55 11.40 -18.73 -11.85
C ARG A 55 10.78 -19.75 -12.80
N VAL A 56 10.53 -20.98 -12.31
CA VAL A 56 10.02 -22.07 -13.15
C VAL A 56 8.51 -21.90 -13.34
N GLY A 57 7.77 -21.69 -12.25
CA GLY A 57 6.33 -21.47 -12.30
C GLY A 57 5.88 -20.03 -12.58
N ASP A 58 6.82 -19.09 -12.74
CA ASP A 58 6.59 -17.63 -12.83
C ASP A 58 5.58 -17.10 -11.81
N LYS A 59 5.73 -17.57 -10.55
CA LYS A 59 4.76 -17.33 -9.48
C LYS A 59 5.43 -16.99 -8.17
N VAL A 60 4.66 -16.35 -7.29
CA VAL A 60 5.08 -16.11 -5.90
C VAL A 60 4.89 -17.42 -5.13
N VAL A 61 5.97 -17.94 -4.56
CA VAL A 61 5.94 -19.12 -3.68
C VAL A 61 6.42 -18.75 -2.28
N ARG A 62 5.97 -19.53 -1.30
CA ARG A 62 6.39 -19.34 0.09
C ARG A 62 7.89 -19.62 0.23
N SER A 63 8.58 -18.74 0.95
CA SER A 63 10.02 -18.90 1.24
C SER A 63 10.31 -20.13 2.11
N ALA A 64 11.56 -20.59 2.07
CA ALA A 64 12.04 -21.71 2.87
C ALA A 64 11.82 -21.47 4.38
N ARG A 65 11.70 -22.56 5.18
CA ARG A 65 11.46 -22.47 6.64
C ARG A 65 12.49 -21.59 7.37
N LYS A 66 13.77 -21.66 6.99
CA LYS A 66 14.85 -20.85 7.55
C LYS A 66 14.66 -19.35 7.26
N GLU A 67 14.39 -18.99 6.01
CA GLU A 67 14.12 -17.59 5.62
C GLU A 67 12.91 -17.02 6.38
N ARG A 68 11.83 -17.81 6.54
CA ARG A 68 10.65 -17.41 7.33
C ARG A 68 10.96 -17.17 8.81
N LEU A 69 11.89 -17.93 9.39
CA LEU A 69 12.32 -17.73 10.76
C LEU A 69 13.07 -16.40 10.89
N ILE A 70 13.97 -16.08 9.95
CA ILE A 70 14.69 -14.80 9.91
C ILE A 70 13.72 -13.62 9.81
N VAL A 71 12.73 -13.69 8.91
CA VAL A 71 11.69 -12.66 8.78
C VAL A 71 10.95 -12.45 10.11
N ARG A 72 10.61 -13.53 10.83
CA ARG A 72 9.93 -13.45 12.15
C ARG A 72 10.82 -12.80 13.20
N SER A 73 12.10 -13.18 13.26
CA SER A 73 13.07 -12.54 14.15
C SER A 73 13.21 -11.05 13.83
N GLY A 74 13.21 -10.68 12.55
CA GLY A 74 13.20 -9.29 12.11
C GLY A 74 11.99 -8.51 12.62
N ILE A 75 10.79 -9.11 12.62
CA ILE A 75 9.59 -8.47 13.17
C ILE A 75 9.75 -8.19 14.68
N ILE A 76 10.25 -9.16 15.44
CA ILE A 76 10.51 -8.99 16.88
C ILE A 76 11.55 -7.88 17.10
N LEU A 77 12.64 -7.88 16.33
CA LEU A 77 13.67 -6.84 16.39
C LEU A 77 13.08 -5.45 16.14
N HIS A 78 12.24 -5.31 15.12
CA HIS A 78 11.54 -4.05 14.81
C HIS A 78 10.62 -3.60 15.95
N LEU A 79 9.90 -4.53 16.59
CA LEU A 79 9.03 -4.21 17.71
C LEU A 79 9.83 -3.72 18.92
N THR A 80 10.90 -4.43 19.28
CA THR A 80 11.83 -4.01 20.33
C THR A 80 12.40 -2.64 20.02
N TYR A 81 12.81 -2.39 18.77
CA TYR A 81 13.34 -1.11 18.35
C TYR A 81 12.34 0.03 18.54
N VAL A 82 11.08 -0.13 18.11
CA VAL A 82 10.00 0.85 18.32
C VAL A 82 9.77 1.14 19.81
N VAL A 83 9.77 0.12 20.66
CA VAL A 83 9.63 0.30 22.12
C VAL A 83 10.78 1.14 22.69
N LEU A 84 12.02 0.84 22.28
CA LEU A 84 13.19 1.62 22.71
C LEU A 84 13.12 3.08 22.23
N GLN A 85 12.64 3.32 21.00
CA GLN A 85 12.42 4.68 20.49
C GLN A 85 11.40 5.45 21.33
N ILE A 86 10.28 4.82 21.71
CA ILE A 86 9.26 5.45 22.58
C ILE A 86 9.86 5.79 23.93
N LEU A 87 10.61 4.87 24.54
CA LEU A 87 11.26 5.09 25.84
C LEU A 87 12.25 6.26 25.80
N VAL A 88 13.06 6.36 24.75
CA VAL A 88 14.03 7.47 24.59
C VAL A 88 13.32 8.80 24.35
N LEU A 89 12.31 8.85 23.47
CA LEU A 89 11.53 10.06 23.21
C LEU A 89 10.73 10.55 24.43
N TRP A 90 10.35 9.64 25.32
CA TRP A 90 9.68 9.98 26.57
C TRP A 90 10.66 10.48 27.62
N LYS A 91 11.74 9.74 27.90
CA LYS A 91 12.64 10.05 29.02
C LYS A 91 13.51 11.29 28.79
N LYS A 92 13.90 11.58 27.55
CA LYS A 92 14.87 12.65 27.26
C LYS A 92 14.17 13.93 26.79
N SER A 93 14.59 15.06 27.35
CA SER A 93 14.19 16.38 26.87
C SER A 93 14.95 16.71 25.58
N PHE A 94 14.23 16.75 24.47
CA PHE A 94 14.74 17.24 23.20
C PHE A 94 14.07 18.57 22.84
N PRO A 95 14.73 19.45 22.06
CA PRO A 95 14.05 20.55 21.41
C PRO A 95 12.82 20.05 20.66
N MET A 96 11.71 20.79 20.74
CA MET A 96 10.41 20.35 20.20
C MET A 96 10.49 19.89 18.74
N VAL A 97 11.25 20.61 17.90
CA VAL A 97 11.47 20.24 16.49
C VAL A 97 12.13 18.86 16.36
N GLN A 98 13.21 18.60 17.11
CA GLN A 98 13.90 17.30 17.07
C GLN A 98 13.02 16.18 17.62
N LYS A 99 12.22 16.46 18.64
CA LYS A 99 11.25 15.50 19.18
C LYS A 99 10.22 15.13 18.11
N LEU A 100 9.72 16.09 17.35
CA LEU A 100 8.75 15.87 16.27
C LEU A 100 9.36 15.12 15.07
N GLU A 101 10.59 15.45 14.67
CA GLU A 101 11.33 14.63 13.69
C GLU A 101 11.43 13.18 14.16
N GLY A 102 11.72 12.97 15.45
CA GLY A 102 11.74 11.66 16.08
C GLY A 102 10.39 10.95 16.04
N VAL A 103 9.31 11.67 16.35
CA VAL A 103 7.94 11.14 16.30
C VAL A 103 7.55 10.74 14.87
N VAL A 104 7.94 11.50 13.86
CA VAL A 104 7.71 11.13 12.45
C VAL A 104 8.39 9.81 12.11
N ILE A 105 9.68 9.68 12.42
CA ILE A 105 10.44 8.45 12.14
C ILE A 105 9.83 7.27 12.91
N LEU A 106 9.44 7.49 14.18
CA LEU A 106 8.75 6.50 14.99
C LEU A 106 7.44 6.04 14.32
N PHE A 107 6.59 6.94 13.84
CA PHE A 107 5.35 6.57 13.17
C PHE A 107 5.59 5.81 11.86
N VAL A 108 6.65 6.13 11.12
CA VAL A 108 7.06 5.33 9.95
C VAL A 108 7.39 3.89 10.39
N TYR A 109 8.15 3.70 11.48
CA TYR A 109 8.44 2.38 12.02
C TYR A 109 7.21 1.68 12.65
N ILE A 110 6.25 2.41 13.21
CA ILE A 110 4.96 1.85 13.65
C ILE A 110 4.15 1.38 12.44
N GLY A 111 4.13 2.15 11.34
CA GLY A 111 3.50 1.74 10.09
C GLY A 111 4.10 0.45 9.53
N VAL A 112 5.41 0.25 9.72
CA VAL A 112 6.10 -1.01 9.39
C VAL A 112 5.56 -2.20 10.19
N GLN A 113 4.98 -1.99 11.37
CA GLN A 113 4.39 -3.06 12.20
C GLN A 113 3.05 -3.59 11.70
N ILE A 114 2.49 -3.02 10.62
CA ILE A 114 1.31 -3.54 9.90
C ILE A 114 1.42 -5.07 9.68
N ARG A 115 2.63 -5.60 9.55
CA ARG A 115 2.96 -7.02 9.36
C ARG A 115 2.51 -7.94 10.49
N LEU A 116 2.55 -7.48 11.74
CA LEU A 116 2.24 -8.30 12.92
C LEU A 116 0.82 -8.88 12.85
N GLY A 117 -0.09 -8.15 12.20
CA GLY A 117 -1.48 -8.57 11.99
C GLY A 117 -1.69 -9.45 10.75
N CYS A 118 -0.78 -9.49 9.78
CA CYS A 118 -1.00 -10.26 8.56
C CYS A 118 -0.56 -11.72 8.76
N ARG A 119 -1.44 -12.57 9.32
CA ARG A 119 -1.27 -14.03 9.28
C ARG A 119 -1.37 -14.48 7.82
N LEU A 120 -0.19 -14.52 7.17
CA LEU A 120 0.18 -15.13 5.90
C LEU A 120 -0.97 -15.45 4.92
N TRP A 121 -1.08 -14.60 3.89
CA TRP A 121 -1.62 -14.87 2.54
C TRP A 121 -1.07 -16.13 1.84
N ALA A 122 -0.22 -16.92 2.52
CA ALA A 122 0.67 -17.87 1.87
C ALA A 122 0.08 -19.28 1.69
N ASP A 123 -1.05 -19.60 2.33
CA ASP A 123 -1.64 -20.94 2.22
C ASP A 123 -2.66 -21.02 1.07
N ASP A 124 -3.27 -19.91 0.64
CA ASP A 124 -4.29 -19.88 -0.43
C ASP A 124 -3.82 -19.23 -1.76
N SER A 125 -2.57 -18.77 -1.87
CA SER A 125 -2.06 -18.08 -3.07
C SER A 125 -1.83 -18.98 -4.29
N HIS A 126 -2.25 -20.25 -4.25
CA HIS A 126 -2.12 -21.21 -5.35
C HIS A 126 -2.96 -20.87 -6.60
N GLN A 127 -3.82 -19.85 -6.55
CA GLN A 127 -4.73 -19.51 -7.67
C GLN A 127 -4.20 -18.48 -8.69
N TYR A 128 -2.95 -18.00 -8.60
CA TYR A 128 -2.38 -17.06 -9.60
C TYR A 128 -1.77 -17.76 -10.84
N HIS A 129 -2.43 -18.77 -11.41
CA HIS A 129 -1.85 -19.57 -12.50
C HIS A 129 -2.46 -19.30 -13.89
N HIS A 130 -1.54 -19.12 -14.85
CA HIS A 130 -1.67 -19.04 -16.32
C HIS A 130 -2.42 -17.84 -16.92
N PHE A 131 -1.70 -16.98 -17.66
CA PHE A 131 -2.28 -15.81 -18.36
C PHE A 131 -1.71 -15.68 -19.79
N LYS A 132 -2.52 -15.95 -20.83
CA LYS A 132 -2.08 -15.92 -22.25
C LYS A 132 -2.95 -15.12 -23.27
N GLY A 133 -3.48 -13.90 -23.02
CA GLY A 133 -4.20 -13.04 -24.02
C GLY A 133 -3.53 -11.79 -24.70
N GLN A 134 -4.30 -11.04 -25.51
CA GLN A 134 -3.97 -9.74 -26.16
C GLN A 134 -4.26 -8.53 -25.23
N GLU A 135 -4.28 -7.26 -25.69
CA GLU A 135 -4.39 -6.04 -24.84
C GLU A 135 -5.80 -5.44 -24.72
N PRO A 136 -6.26 -5.05 -23.51
CA PRO A 136 -7.53 -4.34 -23.31
C PRO A 136 -7.44 -2.81 -23.38
N PRO A 137 -8.58 -2.11 -23.50
CA PRO A 137 -8.66 -0.66 -23.39
C PRO A 137 -8.71 -0.21 -21.92
N VAL A 138 -7.65 -0.44 -21.16
CA VAL A 138 -7.52 0.21 -19.84
C VAL A 138 -7.13 1.67 -20.06
N ASN A 139 -7.69 2.57 -19.26
CA ASN A 139 -7.29 3.98 -19.27
C ASN A 139 -5.77 4.08 -18.99
N LYS A 140 -5.01 4.44 -20.03
CA LYS A 140 -3.55 4.54 -20.02
C LYS A 140 -3.05 5.47 -18.90
N MET A 141 -3.83 6.49 -18.54
CA MET A 141 -3.50 7.42 -17.45
C MET A 141 -3.46 6.71 -16.10
N VAL A 142 -4.42 5.85 -15.79
CA VAL A 142 -4.47 5.13 -14.50
C VAL A 142 -3.28 4.18 -14.37
N ILE A 143 -2.99 3.41 -15.43
CA ILE A 143 -1.81 2.53 -15.45
C ILE A 143 -0.52 3.34 -15.24
N LYS A 144 -0.38 4.46 -15.96
CA LYS A 144 0.80 5.33 -15.86
C LYS A 144 0.95 5.92 -14.45
N LEU A 145 -0.14 6.35 -13.81
CA LEU A 145 -0.12 6.84 -12.43
C LEU A 145 0.32 5.76 -11.43
N VAL A 146 -0.21 4.54 -11.58
CA VAL A 146 0.19 3.40 -10.74
C VAL A 146 1.66 3.04 -10.96
N GLN A 147 2.14 3.04 -12.20
CA GLN A 147 3.56 2.82 -12.51
C GLN A 147 4.46 3.86 -11.85
N ILE A 148 4.12 5.15 -12.00
CA ILE A 148 4.86 6.25 -11.38
C ILE A 148 4.89 6.07 -9.87
N PHE A 149 3.76 5.74 -9.25
CA PHE A 149 3.69 5.49 -7.82
C PHE A 149 4.54 4.29 -7.39
N CYS A 150 4.46 3.14 -8.08
CA CYS A 150 5.31 2.00 -7.76
C CYS A 150 6.81 2.30 -7.93
N HIS A 151 7.19 3.13 -8.91
CA HIS A 151 8.57 3.60 -9.06
C HIS A 151 9.00 4.55 -7.93
N LEU A 152 8.11 5.45 -7.51
CA LEU A 152 8.33 6.31 -6.35
C LEU A 152 8.52 5.48 -5.08
N SER A 153 7.63 4.51 -4.81
CA SER A 153 7.74 3.60 -3.68
C SER A 153 9.07 2.83 -3.71
N GLU A 154 9.48 2.33 -4.87
CA GLU A 154 10.76 1.64 -5.01
C GLU A 154 11.94 2.57 -4.72
N LEU A 155 11.93 3.80 -5.24
CA LEU A 155 12.94 4.81 -4.95
C LEU A 155 13.04 5.05 -3.43
N VAL A 156 11.90 5.24 -2.76
CA VAL A 156 11.82 5.43 -1.30
C VAL A 156 12.42 4.24 -0.54
N THR A 157 12.25 2.99 -1.02
CA THR A 157 12.88 1.83 -0.34
C THR A 157 14.40 1.90 -0.31
N TYR A 158 15.05 2.64 -1.21
CA TYR A 158 16.51 2.79 -1.24
C TYR A 158 16.94 4.11 -0.62
N THR A 159 16.32 5.22 -1.01
CA THR A 159 16.74 6.55 -0.57
C THR A 159 16.49 6.77 0.91
N PHE A 160 15.35 6.34 1.45
CA PHE A 160 15.04 6.58 2.87
C PHE A 160 16.03 5.89 3.83
N PRO A 161 16.36 4.58 3.71
CA PRO A 161 17.38 3.96 4.55
C PRO A 161 18.75 4.62 4.40
N ILE A 162 19.16 4.99 3.19
CA ILE A 162 20.44 5.68 2.95
C ILE A 162 20.47 7.03 3.68
N LEU A 163 19.42 7.84 3.54
CA LEU A 163 19.33 9.16 4.19
C LEU A 163 19.28 9.06 5.71
N ILE A 164 18.58 8.07 6.26
CA ILE A 164 18.58 7.78 7.70
C ILE A 164 19.98 7.40 8.18
N THR A 165 20.70 6.55 7.43
CA THR A 165 22.07 6.15 7.75
C THR A 165 23.04 7.31 7.69
N VAL A 166 22.98 8.15 6.64
CA VAL A 166 23.78 9.37 6.52
C VAL A 166 23.48 10.32 7.68
N THR A 167 22.20 10.49 8.03
CA THR A 167 21.78 11.29 9.19
C THR A 167 22.35 10.71 10.49
N GLY A 168 22.37 9.39 10.66
CA GLY A 168 22.95 8.72 11.83
C GLY A 168 24.47 8.82 11.92
N LEU A 169 25.17 8.88 10.77
CA LEU A 169 26.61 9.11 10.73
C LEU A 169 26.98 10.54 11.12
N ILE A 170 26.25 11.52 10.58
CA ILE A 170 26.50 12.95 10.83
C ILE A 170 26.00 13.34 12.23
N PHE A 171 24.84 12.82 12.64
CA PHE A 171 24.14 13.18 13.88
C PHE A 171 23.74 11.93 14.68
N PRO A 172 24.70 11.17 15.24
CA PRO A 172 24.42 9.90 15.94
C PRO A 172 23.53 10.06 17.18
N CYS A 173 23.53 11.25 17.79
CA CYS A 173 22.75 11.56 18.99
C CYS A 173 21.32 12.02 18.72
N LYS A 174 20.90 12.07 17.44
CA LYS A 174 19.59 12.57 17.05
C LYS A 174 18.50 11.53 17.34
N PRO A 175 17.40 11.89 18.02
CA PRO A 175 16.30 10.96 18.21
C PRO A 175 15.59 10.66 16.89
N PRO A 176 15.06 9.43 16.69
CA PRO A 176 15.04 8.29 17.59
C PRO A 176 16.05 7.23 17.10
N LEU A 177 17.19 7.67 16.53
CA LEU A 177 18.15 6.77 15.88
C LEU A 177 18.85 5.90 16.92
N LEU A 178 19.30 4.72 16.50
CA LEU A 178 19.91 3.72 17.38
C LEU A 178 21.14 4.25 18.12
N GLY A 179 21.89 5.18 17.51
CA GLY A 179 22.96 5.89 18.20
C GLY A 179 22.49 6.57 19.48
N SER A 180 21.41 7.36 19.42
CA SER A 180 20.85 8.05 20.60
C SER A 180 20.43 7.08 21.72
N ILE A 181 20.01 5.87 21.36
CA ILE A 181 19.61 4.81 22.30
C ILE A 181 20.86 4.18 22.95
N VAL A 182 21.83 3.75 22.14
CA VAL A 182 23.04 3.09 22.62
C VAL A 182 23.84 4.01 23.53
N TYR A 183 24.04 5.27 23.12
CA TYR A 183 24.78 6.23 23.95
C TYR A 183 24.06 6.55 25.26
N HIS A 184 22.72 6.55 25.26
CA HIS A 184 21.96 6.73 26.50
C HIS A 184 22.19 5.59 27.49
N PHE A 185 22.20 4.34 27.03
CA PHE A 185 22.46 3.19 27.91
C PHE A 185 23.90 3.11 28.41
N LEU A 186 24.85 3.69 27.69
CA LEU A 186 26.26 3.72 28.08
C LEU A 186 26.62 4.89 29.01
N ASP A 187 25.64 5.72 29.39
CA ASP A 187 25.82 6.92 30.23
C ASP A 187 26.94 7.86 29.74
N GLN A 188 27.16 7.87 28.43
CA GLN A 188 28.14 8.76 27.81
C GLN A 188 27.45 10.04 27.37
N ASP A 189 27.93 11.17 27.89
CA ASP A 189 27.51 12.48 27.40
C ASP A 189 27.76 12.59 25.89
N CYS A 190 26.68 12.79 25.14
CA CYS A 190 26.70 13.02 23.69
C CYS A 190 27.56 14.23 23.26
N ARG A 191 28.11 14.99 24.21
CA ARG A 191 28.98 16.15 24.00
C ARG A 191 30.42 15.79 23.63
N VAL A 192 30.91 14.60 24.01
CA VAL A 192 32.35 14.24 23.93
C VAL A 192 32.85 14.04 22.50
N TRP A 193 31.96 13.95 21.53
CA TRP A 193 32.33 13.88 20.12
C TRP A 193 32.35 15.27 19.50
N ASN A 194 33.42 16.01 19.79
CA ASN A 194 33.75 17.19 18.98
C ASN A 194 33.81 16.78 17.51
N TYR A 195 33.16 17.58 16.66
CA TYR A 195 32.98 17.35 15.23
C TYR A 195 34.28 17.40 14.41
N ASP A 196 35.43 17.54 15.07
CA ASP A 196 36.60 18.11 14.42
C ASP A 196 37.31 17.19 13.45
N ILE A 197 37.09 15.87 13.45
CA ILE A 197 37.64 15.01 12.39
C ILE A 197 36.68 13.88 12.07
N ILE A 198 36.47 13.64 10.77
CA ILE A 198 35.85 12.44 10.18
C ILE A 198 36.75 11.22 10.48
N CYS A 199 37.01 10.93 11.74
CA CYS A 199 37.55 9.66 12.16
C CYS A 199 36.38 8.69 12.10
N PHE A 200 36.41 7.81 11.09
CA PHE A 200 35.53 6.65 10.98
C PHE A 200 35.80 5.70 12.16
N ASP A 201 35.26 6.02 13.33
CA ASP A 201 35.20 5.04 14.41
C ASP A 201 34.34 3.88 13.92
N VAL A 202 34.93 2.69 13.97
CA VAL A 202 34.30 1.42 13.63
C VAL A 202 32.96 1.27 14.35
N LYS A 203 32.83 1.77 15.60
CA LYS A 203 31.58 1.74 16.37
C LYS A 203 30.48 2.56 15.70
N LYS A 204 30.77 3.78 15.23
CA LYS A 204 29.81 4.65 14.53
C LYS A 204 29.34 4.01 13.22
N VAL A 205 30.28 3.48 12.45
CA VAL A 205 29.97 2.79 11.19
C VAL A 205 29.10 1.56 11.43
N ALA A 206 29.41 0.77 12.46
CA ALA A 206 28.61 -0.40 12.83
C ALA A 206 27.17 -0.01 13.24
N ILE A 207 27.01 1.03 14.07
CA ILE A 207 25.67 1.53 14.47
C ILE A 207 24.89 2.03 13.24
N ALA A 208 25.53 2.80 12.37
CA ALA A 208 24.88 3.33 11.17
C ALA A 208 24.51 2.22 10.18
N LEU A 209 25.34 1.17 10.05
CA LEU A 209 25.04 -0.01 9.25
C LEU A 209 23.86 -0.80 9.85
N LEU A 210 23.80 -0.93 11.17
CA LEU A 210 22.65 -1.56 11.83
C LEU A 210 21.37 -0.77 11.58
N GLU A 211 21.42 0.56 11.70
CA GLU A 211 20.30 1.45 11.36
C GLU A 211 19.88 1.28 9.90
N PHE A 212 20.84 1.19 8.97
CA PHE A 212 20.56 0.92 7.55
C PHE A 212 19.78 -0.39 7.39
N LEU A 213 20.23 -1.47 8.02
CA LEU A 213 19.61 -2.79 7.90
C LEU A 213 18.20 -2.81 8.51
N ILE A 214 18.01 -2.19 9.68
CA ILE A 214 16.70 -2.05 10.32
C ILE A 214 15.78 -1.23 9.42
N SER A 215 16.19 -0.03 9.01
CA SER A 215 15.41 0.86 8.14
C SER A 215 15.08 0.21 6.80
N LYS A 216 16.04 -0.46 6.16
CA LYS A 216 15.84 -1.19 4.89
C LYS A 216 14.85 -2.34 5.05
N HIS A 217 15.03 -3.15 6.09
CA HIS A 217 14.10 -4.24 6.38
C HIS A 217 12.69 -3.71 6.63
N GLY A 218 12.57 -2.61 7.36
CA GLY A 218 11.31 -1.94 7.71
C GLY A 218 10.59 -1.34 6.50
N THR A 219 11.26 -0.46 5.76
CA THR A 219 10.70 0.20 4.57
C THR A 219 10.25 -0.79 3.52
N VAL A 220 11.11 -1.76 3.16
CA VAL A 220 10.77 -2.77 2.15
C VAL A 220 9.48 -3.45 2.55
N SER A 221 9.44 -4.16 3.68
CA SER A 221 8.26 -4.98 3.94
C SER A 221 7.04 -4.18 4.45
N GLY A 222 7.18 -2.94 4.92
CA GLY A 222 6.03 -2.04 5.09
C GLY A 222 5.36 -1.72 3.75
N LEU A 223 6.16 -1.36 2.74
CA LEU A 223 5.67 -1.13 1.37
C LEU A 223 5.10 -2.39 0.71
N HIS A 224 5.54 -3.59 1.11
CA HIS A 224 4.94 -4.84 0.61
C HIS A 224 3.43 -4.90 0.89
N TYR A 225 3.05 -4.63 2.14
CA TYR A 225 1.67 -4.74 2.56
C TYR A 225 0.87 -3.52 2.09
N ALA A 226 1.43 -2.30 2.22
CA ALA A 226 0.73 -1.09 1.79
C ALA A 226 0.56 -1.02 0.26
N VAL A 227 1.64 -1.08 -0.50
CA VAL A 227 1.59 -0.86 -1.95
C VAL A 227 1.26 -2.16 -2.68
N TYR A 228 2.07 -3.19 -2.47
CA TYR A 228 1.98 -4.39 -3.31
C TYR A 228 0.83 -5.32 -2.96
N SER A 229 0.32 -5.28 -1.73
CA SER A 229 -0.83 -6.10 -1.32
C SER A 229 -2.13 -5.31 -1.40
N LEU A 230 -2.19 -4.15 -0.73
CA LEU A 230 -3.41 -3.35 -0.68
C LEU A 230 -3.67 -2.59 -1.99
N VAL A 231 -2.77 -1.71 -2.43
CA VAL A 231 -3.01 -0.88 -3.63
C VAL A 231 -3.18 -1.74 -4.89
N ASN A 232 -2.29 -2.72 -5.11
CA ASN A 232 -2.44 -3.64 -6.24
C ASN A 232 -3.70 -4.50 -6.16
N GLY A 233 -4.11 -4.93 -4.96
CA GLY A 233 -5.38 -5.66 -4.77
C GLY A 233 -6.59 -4.83 -5.19
N ILE A 234 -6.62 -3.54 -4.82
CA ILE A 234 -7.68 -2.61 -5.22
C ILE A 234 -7.67 -2.39 -6.74
N ILE A 235 -6.50 -2.14 -7.32
CA ILE A 235 -6.36 -1.92 -8.78
C ILE A 235 -6.81 -3.17 -9.53
N TYR A 236 -6.41 -4.35 -9.07
CA TYR A 236 -6.82 -5.62 -9.66
C TYR A 236 -8.35 -5.77 -9.68
N LEU A 237 -9.01 -5.44 -8.55
CA LEU A 237 -10.47 -5.47 -8.45
C LEU A 237 -11.15 -4.49 -9.41
N ILE A 238 -10.61 -3.26 -9.55
CA ILE A 238 -11.10 -2.26 -10.51
C ILE A 238 -10.98 -2.75 -11.95
N LEU A 239 -9.87 -3.38 -12.29
CA LEU A 239 -9.64 -3.87 -13.65
C LEU A 239 -10.58 -5.02 -13.99
N LYS A 240 -10.78 -5.95 -13.05
CA LYS A 240 -11.77 -7.03 -13.21
C LYS A 240 -13.20 -6.50 -13.29
N PHE A 241 -13.52 -5.42 -12.59
CA PHE A 241 -14.81 -4.76 -12.75
C PHE A 241 -14.96 -4.10 -14.13
N ASN A 242 -13.97 -3.32 -14.58
CA ASN A 242 -14.02 -2.65 -15.90
C ASN A 242 -14.18 -3.67 -17.04
N GLN A 243 -13.55 -4.84 -16.92
CA GLN A 243 -13.74 -5.96 -17.84
C GLN A 243 -15.21 -6.36 -18.01
N ILE A 244 -15.91 -6.52 -16.88
CA ILE A 244 -17.32 -6.93 -16.86
C ILE A 244 -18.20 -5.87 -17.53
N VAL A 245 -17.88 -4.59 -17.30
CA VAL A 245 -18.60 -3.48 -17.91
C VAL A 245 -18.46 -3.50 -19.44
N GLU A 246 -17.23 -3.72 -19.93
CA GLU A 246 -16.93 -3.72 -21.37
C GLU A 246 -17.61 -4.87 -22.11
N ILE A 247 -17.51 -6.10 -21.57
CA ILE A 247 -18.10 -7.30 -22.19
C ILE A 247 -19.63 -7.37 -21.96
N ARG A 248 -20.20 -6.44 -21.17
CA ARG A 248 -21.58 -6.52 -20.66
C ARG A 248 -21.86 -7.89 -20.04
N ALA A 249 -20.92 -8.36 -19.22
CA ALA A 249 -20.89 -9.74 -18.78
C ALA A 249 -22.10 -10.11 -17.91
N SER A 250 -22.38 -11.42 -17.87
CA SER A 250 -23.51 -11.98 -17.13
C SER A 250 -23.41 -11.72 -15.62
N ILE A 251 -24.53 -11.89 -14.93
CA ILE A 251 -24.60 -11.81 -13.47
C ILE A 251 -23.60 -12.75 -12.77
N MET A 252 -23.28 -13.90 -13.37
CA MET A 252 -22.35 -14.87 -12.81
C MET A 252 -20.94 -14.29 -12.73
N LYS A 253 -20.48 -13.62 -13.80
CA LYS A 253 -19.17 -12.94 -13.81
C LYS A 253 -19.10 -11.81 -12.78
N PHE A 254 -20.18 -11.07 -12.58
CA PHE A 254 -20.23 -10.07 -11.51
C PHE A 254 -20.12 -10.70 -10.12
N ARG A 255 -20.75 -11.87 -9.90
CA ARG A 255 -20.63 -12.60 -8.63
C ARG A 255 -19.21 -13.12 -8.39
N GLU A 256 -18.49 -13.55 -9.42
CA GLU A 256 -17.07 -13.90 -9.30
C GLU A 256 -16.24 -12.72 -8.78
N VAL A 257 -16.50 -11.50 -9.27
CA VAL A 257 -15.83 -10.29 -8.79
C VAL A 257 -16.26 -9.90 -7.37
N GLN A 258 -17.50 -10.19 -6.96
CA GLN A 258 -17.91 -10.06 -5.55
C GLN A 258 -17.22 -11.07 -4.62
N VAL A 259 -16.94 -12.28 -5.10
CA VAL A 259 -16.14 -13.26 -4.35
C VAL A 259 -14.72 -12.73 -4.19
N LEU A 260 -14.13 -12.17 -5.26
CA LEU A 260 -12.82 -11.52 -5.19
C LEU A 260 -12.81 -10.30 -4.24
N GLU A 261 -13.85 -9.47 -4.27
CA GLU A 261 -14.04 -8.36 -3.31
C GLU A 261 -14.11 -8.88 -1.87
N ASN A 262 -14.87 -9.94 -1.61
CA ASN A 262 -14.97 -10.56 -0.29
C ASN A 262 -13.64 -11.14 0.16
N PHE A 263 -12.90 -11.78 -0.74
CA PHE A 263 -11.57 -12.29 -0.47
C PHE A 263 -10.60 -11.16 -0.12
N LEU A 264 -10.57 -10.09 -0.93
CA LEU A 264 -9.74 -8.91 -0.66
C LEU A 264 -10.11 -8.28 0.69
N ASN A 265 -11.40 -8.05 0.94
CA ASN A 265 -11.90 -7.50 2.19
C ASN A 265 -11.59 -8.39 3.39
N GLY A 266 -11.70 -9.72 3.28
CA GLY A 266 -11.32 -10.64 4.35
C GLY A 266 -9.88 -10.46 4.81
N ASN A 267 -9.01 -10.07 3.88
CA ASN A 267 -7.60 -9.82 4.14
C ASN A 267 -7.29 -8.39 4.63
N ILE A 268 -7.98 -7.38 4.10
CA ILE A 268 -7.64 -5.97 4.38
C ILE A 268 -8.51 -5.31 5.46
N ARG A 269 -9.79 -5.71 5.59
CA ARG A 269 -10.83 -4.97 6.33
C ARG A 269 -10.54 -4.78 7.80
N SER A 270 -10.02 -5.80 8.47
CA SER A 270 -9.89 -5.83 9.92
C SER A 270 -8.54 -5.32 10.42
N ARG A 271 -7.52 -5.25 9.56
CA ARG A 271 -6.13 -5.02 9.99
C ARG A 271 -5.41 -4.03 9.10
N LEU A 272 -5.14 -4.43 7.85
CA LEU A 272 -4.29 -3.65 6.94
C LEU A 272 -4.90 -2.28 6.63
N PHE A 273 -6.19 -2.25 6.29
CA PHE A 273 -6.86 -1.02 5.88
C PHE A 273 -7.06 -0.05 7.06
N PRO A 274 -7.57 -0.45 8.24
CA PRO A 274 -7.68 0.46 9.38
C PRO A 274 -6.32 1.02 9.83
N ILE A 275 -5.26 0.21 9.87
CA ILE A 275 -3.93 0.70 10.26
C ILE A 275 -3.40 1.68 9.21
N ALA A 276 -3.54 1.38 7.91
CA ALA A 276 -3.14 2.29 6.85
C ALA A 276 -3.89 3.63 6.94
N MET A 277 -5.20 3.59 7.12
CA MET A 277 -6.06 4.78 7.20
C MET A 277 -5.89 5.59 8.49
N GLY A 278 -5.40 4.96 9.56
CA GLY A 278 -5.05 5.67 10.80
C GLY A 278 -3.63 6.24 10.77
N VAL A 279 -2.64 5.39 10.51
CA VAL A 279 -1.22 5.76 10.63
C VAL A 279 -0.76 6.66 9.51
N ILE A 280 -1.17 6.43 8.26
CA ILE A 280 -0.63 7.18 7.12
C ILE A 280 -1.08 8.65 7.14
N PRO A 281 -2.35 9.00 7.42
CA PRO A 281 -2.74 10.39 7.65
C PRO A 281 -1.98 11.07 8.80
N VAL A 282 -1.78 10.36 9.92
CA VAL A 282 -1.00 10.88 11.05
C VAL A 282 0.45 11.18 10.63
N VAL A 283 1.10 10.26 9.91
CA VAL A 283 2.43 10.50 9.33
C VAL A 283 2.40 11.71 8.39
N GLN A 284 1.40 11.83 7.51
CA GLN A 284 1.26 12.95 6.58
C GLN A 284 1.19 14.30 7.33
N ILE A 285 0.41 14.38 8.41
CA ILE A 285 0.27 15.58 9.24
C ILE A 285 1.60 15.99 9.87
N PHE A 286 2.26 15.05 10.57
CA PHE A 286 3.50 15.35 11.28
C PHE A 286 4.65 15.66 10.32
N VAL A 287 4.77 14.92 9.21
CA VAL A 287 5.79 15.19 8.18
C VAL A 287 5.55 16.56 7.54
N GLY A 288 4.30 16.89 7.20
CA GLY A 288 3.94 18.20 6.63
C GLY A 288 4.31 19.35 7.57
N PHE A 289 4.02 19.19 8.87
CA PHE A 289 4.43 20.15 9.89
C PHE A 289 5.96 20.30 9.97
N VAL A 290 6.71 19.20 9.99
CA VAL A 290 8.18 19.21 10.05
C VAL A 290 8.78 19.89 8.82
N ILE A 291 8.29 19.60 7.61
CA ILE A 291 8.73 20.25 6.38
C ILE A 291 8.54 21.77 6.47
N LEU A 292 7.36 22.22 6.90
CA LEU A 292 7.06 23.65 7.01
C LEU A 292 7.88 24.33 8.12
N LYS A 293 8.23 23.62 9.18
CA LYS A 293 9.16 24.15 10.20
C LYS A 293 10.60 24.22 9.69
N LEU A 294 11.06 23.24 8.94
CA LEU A 294 12.39 23.24 8.33
C LEU A 294 12.51 24.28 7.21
N SER A 295 11.42 24.62 6.52
CA SER A 295 11.43 25.66 5.47
C SER A 295 11.37 27.09 6.00
N ASN A 296 10.79 27.29 7.19
CA ASN A 296 10.67 28.60 7.83
C ASN A 296 11.86 28.93 8.76
N VAL A 297 12.98 28.21 8.60
CA VAL A 297 14.18 28.46 9.40
C VAL A 297 14.67 29.89 9.11
N GLU A 298 14.78 30.67 10.19
CA GLU A 298 15.09 32.10 10.22
C GLU A 298 16.24 32.50 9.28
N GLU A 299 16.10 33.68 8.68
CA GLU A 299 17.10 34.34 7.83
C GLU A 299 18.49 34.29 8.49
N GLY A 300 19.33 33.33 8.09
CA GLY A 300 20.71 33.20 8.59
C GLY A 300 21.17 31.78 8.95
N LYS A 301 20.28 30.79 9.11
CA LYS A 301 20.68 29.38 9.27
C LYS A 301 20.68 28.65 7.93
N SER A 302 21.71 27.86 7.67
CA SER A 302 21.79 27.03 6.47
C SER A 302 20.64 26.02 6.44
N LEU A 303 19.97 25.94 5.29
CA LEU A 303 18.86 25.01 5.11
C LEU A 303 19.38 23.57 5.13
N ASP A 304 18.84 22.74 6.02
CA ASP A 304 19.16 21.31 6.12
C ASP A 304 18.55 20.51 4.95
N TRP A 305 19.11 20.69 3.75
CA TRP A 305 18.62 20.07 2.50
C TRP A 305 18.45 18.55 2.62
N LEU A 306 19.33 17.88 3.38
CA LEU A 306 19.25 16.44 3.65
C LEU A 306 17.93 16.06 4.32
N LYS A 307 17.53 16.79 5.37
CA LYS A 307 16.32 16.51 6.13
C LYS A 307 15.08 16.88 5.33
N LEU A 308 15.13 18.03 4.66
CA LEU A 308 14.04 18.48 3.79
C LEU A 308 13.78 17.46 2.68
N GLY A 309 14.83 16.94 2.03
CA GLY A 309 14.71 15.88 1.02
C GLY A 309 14.16 14.57 1.59
N MET A 310 14.65 14.13 2.76
CA MET A 310 14.16 12.91 3.42
C MET A 310 12.67 13.00 3.76
N PHE A 311 12.26 14.06 4.47
CA PHE A 311 10.86 14.24 4.88
C PHE A 311 9.96 14.55 3.68
N GLY A 312 10.44 15.33 2.69
CA GLY A 312 9.72 15.61 1.46
C GLY A 312 9.37 14.36 0.66
N MET A 313 10.31 13.42 0.54
CA MET A 313 10.03 12.13 -0.10
C MET A 313 9.00 11.30 0.66
N VAL A 314 9.11 11.23 1.99
CA VAL A 314 8.11 10.53 2.82
C VAL A 314 6.73 11.18 2.66
N TYR A 315 6.65 12.52 2.68
CA TYR A 315 5.40 13.26 2.47
C TYR A 315 4.76 12.94 1.13
N LEU A 316 5.55 12.98 0.05
CA LEU A 316 5.07 12.70 -1.29
C LEU A 316 4.56 11.25 -1.42
N GLU A 317 5.24 10.29 -0.79
CA GLU A 317 4.84 8.89 -0.78
C GLU A 317 3.51 8.68 -0.04
N VAL A 318 3.36 9.23 1.17
CA VAL A 318 2.11 9.07 1.95
C VAL A 318 0.93 9.80 1.32
N LEU A 319 1.17 10.99 0.75
CA LEU A 319 0.17 11.73 -0.01
C LEU A 319 -0.29 10.93 -1.24
N SER A 320 0.67 10.43 -2.02
CA SER A 320 0.38 9.64 -3.23
C SER A 320 -0.38 8.36 -2.89
N PHE A 321 0.03 7.67 -1.82
CA PHE A 321 -0.66 6.49 -1.32
C PHE A 321 -2.12 6.80 -0.96
N ASN A 322 -2.36 7.83 -0.16
CA ASN A 322 -3.70 8.21 0.29
C ASN A 322 -4.60 8.58 -0.91
N LEU A 323 -4.07 9.36 -1.85
CA LEU A 323 -4.81 9.74 -3.05
C LEU A 323 -5.14 8.52 -3.91
N ILE A 324 -4.17 7.65 -4.20
CA ILE A 324 -4.38 6.51 -5.10
C ILE A 324 -5.28 5.46 -4.44
N ALA A 325 -4.97 5.00 -3.24
CA ALA A 325 -5.69 3.90 -2.59
C ALA A 325 -7.16 4.26 -2.33
N VAL A 326 -7.42 5.43 -1.74
CA VAL A 326 -8.76 5.84 -1.35
C VAL A 326 -9.58 6.27 -2.58
N SER A 327 -8.99 7.00 -3.54
CA SER A 327 -9.71 7.37 -4.78
C SER A 327 -10.02 6.16 -5.65
N ALA A 328 -9.13 5.16 -5.69
CA ALA A 328 -9.40 3.91 -6.37
C ALA A 328 -10.60 3.18 -5.72
N GLY A 329 -10.63 3.09 -4.39
CA GLY A 329 -11.78 2.54 -3.66
C GLY A 329 -13.10 3.28 -3.93
N ALA A 330 -13.06 4.62 -3.87
CA ALA A 330 -14.19 5.49 -4.17
C ALA A 330 -14.74 5.27 -5.59
N LYS A 331 -13.84 5.23 -6.57
CA LYS A 331 -14.19 5.02 -7.99
C LYS A 331 -14.76 3.63 -8.24
N LEU A 332 -14.25 2.60 -7.56
CA LEU A 332 -14.78 1.25 -7.63
C LEU A 332 -16.24 1.21 -7.14
N TYR A 333 -16.52 1.84 -6.00
CA TYR A 333 -17.86 1.90 -5.44
C TYR A 333 -18.84 2.64 -6.36
N ASP A 334 -18.50 3.88 -6.76
CA ASP A 334 -19.36 4.71 -7.62
C ASP A 334 -19.59 4.06 -9.00
N GLY A 335 -18.53 3.51 -9.61
CA GLY A 335 -18.60 2.83 -10.89
C GLY A 335 -19.52 1.61 -10.85
N THR A 336 -19.38 0.77 -9.82
CA THR A 336 -20.21 -0.44 -9.67
C THR A 336 -21.66 -0.11 -9.33
N GLN A 337 -21.90 0.92 -8.51
CA GLN A 337 -23.24 1.39 -8.18
C GLN A 337 -23.97 1.90 -9.43
N LYS A 338 -23.34 2.79 -10.22
CA LYS A 338 -23.93 3.33 -11.46
C LYS A 338 -24.23 2.23 -12.47
N TRP A 339 -23.28 1.30 -12.65
CA TRP A 339 -23.48 0.18 -13.55
C TRP A 339 -24.63 -0.73 -13.11
N LEU A 340 -24.70 -1.10 -11.82
CA LEU A 340 -25.81 -1.90 -11.28
C LEU A 340 -27.16 -1.19 -11.40
N GLN A 341 -27.21 0.14 -11.20
CA GLN A 341 -28.42 0.92 -11.43
C GLN A 341 -28.85 0.85 -12.90
N GLY A 342 -27.91 0.97 -13.84
CA GLY A 342 -28.17 0.78 -15.27
C GLY A 342 -28.75 -0.62 -15.58
N GLN A 343 -28.17 -1.68 -15.03
CA GLN A 343 -28.65 -3.05 -15.21
C GLN A 343 -30.04 -3.29 -14.60
N ARG A 344 -30.36 -2.63 -13.48
CA ARG A 344 -31.68 -2.72 -12.83
C ARG A 344 -32.76 -1.94 -13.58
N SER A 345 -32.37 -0.80 -14.16
CA SER A 345 -33.26 0.12 -14.86
C SER A 345 -33.46 -0.21 -16.34
N ALA A 346 -32.59 -1.04 -16.93
CA ALA A 346 -32.75 -1.54 -18.30
C ALA A 346 -34.14 -2.20 -18.43
N ARG A 347 -35.09 -1.44 -18.98
CA ARG A 347 -36.37 -1.96 -19.42
C ARG A 347 -36.06 -2.84 -20.61
N ILE A 348 -36.37 -4.11 -20.46
CA ILE A 348 -36.33 -5.06 -21.53
C ILE A 348 -37.54 -4.75 -22.40
N VAL A 349 -37.36 -3.86 -23.38
CA VAL A 349 -38.38 -3.46 -24.34
C VAL A 349 -38.29 -4.42 -25.52
N GLY A 350 -39.41 -5.07 -25.88
CA GLY A 350 -39.51 -5.94 -27.06
C GLY A 350 -39.27 -7.43 -26.84
N ILE A 351 -39.48 -7.95 -25.63
CA ILE A 351 -39.28 -9.37 -25.30
C ILE A 351 -40.63 -10.09 -25.19
N GLU A 352 -40.80 -11.17 -25.98
CA GLU A 352 -41.97 -12.05 -26.02
C GLU A 352 -42.29 -12.67 -24.64
N GLU A 353 -43.49 -13.21 -24.47
CA GLU A 353 -44.05 -13.65 -23.18
C GLU A 353 -43.19 -14.70 -22.44
N ILE A 354 -42.58 -15.65 -23.15
CA ILE A 354 -41.67 -16.68 -22.58
C ILE A 354 -40.42 -16.03 -21.96
N ASP A 355 -40.05 -14.91 -22.54
CA ASP A 355 -38.79 -14.23 -22.36
C ASP A 355 -38.95 -13.17 -21.23
N PHE A 356 -40.21 -12.81 -20.91
CA PHE A 356 -40.62 -12.08 -19.70
C PHE A 356 -40.29 -12.82 -18.38
N ARG A 357 -40.46 -14.15 -18.32
CA ARG A 357 -40.15 -14.92 -17.09
C ARG A 357 -38.65 -14.89 -16.80
N ARG A 358 -37.81 -15.04 -17.83
CA ARG A 358 -36.34 -14.93 -17.73
C ARG A 358 -35.90 -13.52 -17.35
N ALA A 359 -36.48 -12.51 -17.99
CA ALA A 359 -36.28 -11.10 -17.66
C ALA A 359 -36.57 -10.80 -16.18
N LYS A 360 -37.67 -11.32 -15.64
CA LYS A 360 -38.05 -11.18 -14.22
C LYS A 360 -37.03 -11.83 -13.29
N VAL A 361 -36.54 -13.03 -13.62
CA VAL A 361 -35.51 -13.74 -12.84
C VAL A 361 -34.19 -12.97 -12.88
N MET A 362 -33.74 -12.52 -14.06
CA MET A 362 -32.51 -11.73 -14.20
C MET A 362 -32.58 -10.41 -13.43
N ARG A 363 -33.71 -9.71 -13.48
CA ARG A 363 -33.93 -8.48 -12.71
C ARG A 363 -33.85 -8.74 -11.20
N LYS A 364 -34.43 -9.83 -10.70
CA LYS A 364 -34.27 -10.24 -9.29
C LYS A 364 -32.80 -10.54 -8.97
N GLY A 365 -32.09 -11.19 -9.89
CA GLY A 365 -30.65 -11.41 -9.80
C GLY A 365 -29.88 -10.11 -9.59
N TRP A 366 -30.01 -9.13 -10.48
CA TRP A 366 -29.31 -7.84 -10.37
C TRP A 366 -29.72 -7.01 -9.14
N LYS A 367 -30.96 -7.16 -8.66
CA LYS A 367 -31.39 -6.57 -7.38
C LYS A 367 -30.69 -7.19 -6.18
N SER A 368 -30.35 -8.49 -6.24
CA SER A 368 -29.60 -9.17 -5.17
C SER A 368 -28.11 -8.77 -5.13
N CYS A 369 -27.55 -8.32 -6.24
CA CYS A 369 -26.16 -7.88 -6.33
C CYS A 369 -25.96 -6.54 -5.62
N ARG A 370 -25.00 -6.48 -4.69
CA ARG A 370 -24.53 -5.24 -4.07
C ARG A 370 -23.38 -4.60 -4.86
N PRO A 371 -23.23 -3.26 -4.82
CA PRO A 371 -22.03 -2.59 -5.33
C PRO A 371 -20.77 -3.12 -4.64
N LEU A 372 -19.65 -3.13 -5.37
CA LEU A 372 -18.37 -3.54 -4.80
C LEU A 372 -17.87 -2.43 -3.88
N ARG A 373 -17.44 -2.77 -2.67
CA ARG A 373 -17.00 -1.79 -1.67
C ARG A 373 -15.76 -2.28 -0.93
N LEU A 374 -14.78 -1.40 -0.78
CA LEU A 374 -13.64 -1.66 0.11
C LEU A 374 -14.08 -1.37 1.54
N GLN A 375 -14.05 -2.39 2.39
CA GLN A 375 -14.52 -2.30 3.77
C GLN A 375 -13.36 -2.00 4.71
N PHE A 376 -13.64 -1.23 5.75
CA PHE A 376 -12.73 -0.96 6.85
C PHE A 376 -13.48 -0.94 8.17
N GLY A 377 -13.17 -1.88 9.05
CA GLY A 377 -14.00 -2.11 10.24
C GLY A 377 -15.45 -2.41 9.83
N ASN A 378 -16.42 -1.60 10.27
CA ASN A 378 -17.83 -1.72 9.87
C ASN A 378 -18.25 -0.73 8.76
N ASN A 379 -17.31 0.10 8.29
CA ASN A 379 -17.53 1.13 7.28
C ASN A 379 -16.96 0.70 5.92
N TYR A 380 -17.14 1.54 4.90
CA TYR A 380 -16.57 1.35 3.57
C TYR A 380 -16.11 2.67 2.96
N VAL A 381 -15.17 2.59 2.03
CA VAL A 381 -14.66 3.77 1.31
C VAL A 381 -15.73 4.27 0.34
N ASP A 382 -16.17 5.49 0.55
CA ASP A 382 -17.13 6.18 -0.31
C ASP A 382 -16.47 7.26 -1.18
N ARG A 383 -17.29 8.00 -1.93
CA ARG A 383 -16.82 9.06 -2.84
C ARG A 383 -16.14 10.23 -2.11
N LEU A 384 -16.53 10.51 -0.87
CA LEU A 384 -16.05 11.68 -0.12
C LEU A 384 -14.84 11.35 0.76
N THR A 385 -14.62 10.08 1.07
CA THR A 385 -13.53 9.60 1.92
C THR A 385 -12.14 10.17 1.53
N PRO A 386 -11.71 10.20 0.25
CA PRO A 386 -10.40 10.77 -0.10
C PRO A 386 -10.30 12.26 0.23
N LEU A 387 -11.36 13.02 -0.04
CA LEU A 387 -11.41 14.47 0.19
C LEU A 387 -11.37 14.77 1.69
N VAL A 388 -12.20 14.07 2.47
CA VAL A 388 -12.26 14.22 3.93
C VAL A 388 -10.91 13.92 4.58
N ILE A 389 -10.17 12.90 4.11
CA ILE A 389 -8.86 12.58 4.66
C ILE A 389 -7.83 13.65 4.34
N GLN A 390 -7.80 14.16 3.12
CA GLN A 390 -6.85 15.19 2.74
C GLN A 390 -7.15 16.54 3.42
N GLU A 391 -8.43 16.90 3.52
CA GLU A 391 -8.88 18.05 4.30
C GLU A 391 -8.48 17.91 5.76
N PHE A 392 -8.74 16.76 6.38
CA PHE A 392 -8.31 16.46 7.75
C PHE A 392 -6.79 16.63 7.92
N CYS A 393 -5.98 16.03 7.03
CA CYS A 393 -4.53 16.17 7.07
C CYS A 393 -4.08 17.64 6.96
N ALA A 394 -4.66 18.40 6.03
CA ALA A 394 -4.30 19.80 5.79
C ALA A 394 -4.67 20.69 6.99
N VAL A 395 -5.91 20.55 7.49
CA VAL A 395 -6.40 21.33 8.65
C VAL A 395 -5.57 21.04 9.88
N GLN A 396 -5.29 19.77 10.21
CA GLN A 396 -4.49 19.42 11.38
C GLN A 396 -3.05 19.92 11.27
N THR A 397 -2.46 19.88 10.06
CA THR A 397 -1.13 20.45 9.82
C THR A 397 -1.13 21.96 10.09
N MET A 398 -2.13 22.68 9.59
CA MET A 398 -2.29 24.13 9.83
C MET A 398 -2.51 24.44 11.32
N SER A 399 -3.34 23.67 12.02
CA SER A 399 -3.55 23.83 13.45
C SER A 399 -2.25 23.69 14.25
N LEU A 400 -1.42 22.69 13.93
CA LEU A 400 -0.10 22.53 14.58
C LEU A 400 0.82 23.74 14.32
N ILE A 401 0.79 24.33 13.12
CA ILE A 401 1.57 25.52 12.79
C ILE A 401 1.14 26.72 13.62
N LEU A 402 -0.17 26.93 13.76
CA LEU A 402 -0.74 28.02 14.55
C LEU A 402 -0.39 27.88 16.03
N LEU A 403 -0.53 26.67 16.59
CA LEU A 403 -0.19 26.39 17.99
C LEU A 403 1.28 26.67 18.31
N ASN A 404 2.19 26.42 17.37
CA ASN A 404 3.61 26.71 17.58
C ASN A 404 3.93 28.22 17.49
N LYS A 405 3.08 29.06 16.90
CA LYS A 405 3.31 30.51 16.89
C LYS A 405 2.86 31.19 18.19
N SER A 406 1.93 30.57 18.92
CA SER A 406 1.42 31.08 20.19
C SER A 406 2.27 30.69 21.41
N SER A 407 3.14 29.69 21.27
CA SER A 407 4.12 29.27 22.28
C SER A 407 5.47 29.92 22.05
#